data_AF-A0A7S4W597-F1
#
_entry.id   AF-A0A7S4W597-F1
#
_cell.length_a   1.000
_cell.length_b   1.000
_cell.length_c   1.000
_cell.angle_alpha   90.00
_cell.angle_beta   90.00
_cell.angle_gamma   90.00
#
_symmetry.space_group_name_H-M   'P 1'
#
loop_
_entity.id
_entity.type
_entity.pdbx_description
1 polymer ?
#
loop_
_entity_poly.entity_id
_entity_poly.type
_entity_poly.pdbx_seq_one_letter_code
_entity_poly.pdbx_strand_id
1 'polypeptide(L)'
;CSSDLLDMLSEVLYVDNTSLKTIDLGFCGVDERGILALCRALRKRRKRGLPSLQALVLSGNVISYKAGKELGLALSDAPEKKKRTLRKRSQISDGTGYDEDDEFDDDDEELDDDDALFGGGYSRNKAKGINTGGREDMASSKQMPKAQTNTDSNSEKEIGKGIQLLHLGCSSISIEALYQLLIGLGQDCPLRELRIPSNNLGPSGATMLVSFLEGKGISKHKKGKPVMPYLDRLDMSHNDLGNDGTAKLTRAISKRAKVNIVDLRLSSNNIGAGGIETIMNKLLQHNLVSLSLDNNTIGDRGCQLVAASLPSMHHLHKLNLSFNQIGSRGITTLMRSLVGCESITALGLSGNIMKISGAIAMGFALAQHPRLAELDLDNCCLSQVAQCHIVAGIISNRWVPMRKMNGFRAGPPMVAIGALEVLAQHLNNEECFRIRRDIQMKTILQWMESNRAAKAAAANNMGVGGDGNFITSDYVSNMNDVNGAPSQSAYLRMLD
;
A
#
# COMPACT_ATOMS: atom_id res chain seq x y z
N CYS A 1 -19.53 -12.77 21.51
CA CYS A 1 -18.89 -13.09 22.80
C CYS A 1 -19.69 -12.39 23.87
N SER A 2 -20.21 -13.13 24.85
CA SER A 2 -20.82 -12.48 26.02
C SER A 2 -19.76 -11.66 26.77
N SER A 3 -20.20 -10.69 27.57
CA SER A 3 -19.35 -9.93 28.50
C SER A 3 -18.41 -10.84 29.31
N ASP A 4 -18.89 -12.04 29.64
CA ASP A 4 -18.19 -13.01 30.49
C ASP A 4 -16.89 -13.52 29.85
N LEU A 5 -16.85 -13.63 28.52
CA LEU A 5 -15.64 -14.06 27.81
C LEU A 5 -14.56 -12.97 27.80
N LEU A 6 -14.97 -11.70 27.90
CA LEU A 6 -14.06 -10.57 27.98
C LEU A 6 -13.61 -10.26 29.41
N ASP A 7 -14.42 -10.61 30.41
CA ASP A 7 -13.95 -10.67 31.79
C ASP A 7 -12.90 -11.78 31.97
N MET A 8 -13.05 -12.94 31.29
CA MET A 8 -11.97 -13.95 31.22
C MET A 8 -10.73 -13.45 30.45
N LEU A 9 -10.88 -12.69 29.36
CA LEU A 9 -9.74 -12.05 28.69
C LEU A 9 -9.07 -11.00 29.57
N SER A 10 -9.83 -10.36 30.46
CA SER A 10 -9.26 -9.43 31.45
C SER A 10 -8.31 -10.16 32.39
N GLU A 11 -8.63 -11.41 32.79
CA GLU A 11 -7.74 -12.30 33.54
C GLU A 11 -6.53 -12.75 32.72
N VAL A 12 -6.70 -13.10 31.45
CA VAL A 12 -5.57 -13.46 30.56
C VAL A 12 -4.61 -12.29 30.34
N LEU A 13 -5.13 -11.07 30.25
CA LEU A 13 -4.34 -9.84 30.18
C LEU A 13 -3.71 -9.47 31.53
N TYR A 14 -4.26 -10.01 32.62
CA TYR A 14 -3.83 -9.82 33.98
C TYR A 14 -2.70 -10.77 34.40
N VAL A 15 -2.71 -12.02 33.92
CA VAL A 15 -1.56 -12.93 34.05
C VAL A 15 -0.32 -12.18 33.53
N ASP A 16 0.80 -12.21 34.25
CA ASP A 16 2.06 -11.50 33.95
C ASP A 16 2.77 -12.05 32.69
N ASN A 17 2.01 -12.16 31.61
CA ASN A 17 2.45 -12.65 30.33
C ASN A 17 3.09 -11.50 29.55
N THR A 18 4.40 -11.39 29.69
CA THR A 18 5.25 -10.44 28.97
C THR A 18 5.38 -10.78 27.49
N SER A 19 5.01 -11.99 27.07
CA SER A 19 5.11 -12.44 25.67
C SER A 19 3.91 -12.05 24.80
N LEU A 20 2.79 -11.65 25.41
CA LEU A 20 1.58 -11.29 24.67
C LEU A 20 1.78 -9.98 23.89
N LYS A 21 1.77 -10.09 22.56
CA LYS A 21 1.97 -8.99 21.60
C LYS A 21 0.77 -8.70 20.73
N THR A 22 -0.04 -9.71 20.45
CA THR A 22 -1.12 -9.64 19.44
C THR A 22 -2.42 -10.16 20.04
N ILE A 23 -3.49 -9.42 19.81
CA ILE A 23 -4.85 -9.86 20.16
C ILE A 23 -5.69 -9.78 18.90
N ASP A 24 -6.32 -10.90 18.55
CA ASP A 24 -7.31 -10.98 17.49
C ASP A 24 -8.66 -11.34 18.09
N LEU A 25 -9.60 -10.41 17.98
CA LEU A 25 -11.00 -10.58 18.38
C LEU A 25 -11.91 -10.32 17.18
N GLY A 26 -11.41 -10.55 15.96
CA GLY A 26 -12.19 -10.40 14.73
C GLY A 26 -13.42 -11.30 14.72
N PHE A 27 -14.57 -10.74 14.33
CA PHE A 27 -15.86 -11.41 14.18
C PHE A 27 -16.30 -12.23 15.40
N CYS A 28 -15.81 -11.85 16.58
CA CYS A 28 -16.13 -12.52 17.83
C CYS A 28 -17.48 -12.03 18.41
N GLY A 29 -18.16 -11.07 17.77
CA GLY A 29 -19.40 -10.48 18.28
C GLY A 29 -19.18 -9.80 19.62
N VAL A 30 -18.09 -9.03 19.71
CA VAL A 30 -17.76 -8.21 20.88
C VAL A 30 -18.63 -6.96 20.85
N ASP A 31 -19.40 -6.75 21.92
CA ASP A 31 -20.21 -5.56 22.11
C ASP A 31 -19.41 -4.43 22.77
N GLU A 32 -20.04 -3.27 22.93
CA GLU A 32 -19.42 -2.10 23.57
C GLU A 32 -18.88 -2.43 24.97
N ARG A 33 -19.62 -3.20 25.78
CA ARG A 33 -19.21 -3.56 27.15
C ARG A 33 -17.91 -4.36 27.12
N GLY A 34 -17.82 -5.30 26.18
CA GLY A 34 -16.63 -6.08 25.93
C GLY A 34 -15.41 -5.24 25.52
N ILE A 35 -15.57 -4.27 24.62
CA ILE A 35 -14.49 -3.36 24.25
C ILE A 35 -14.05 -2.52 25.46
N LEU A 36 -14.99 -2.02 26.26
CA LEU A 36 -14.67 -1.26 27.47
C LEU A 36 -13.94 -2.12 28.51
N ALA A 37 -14.32 -3.40 28.66
CA ALA A 37 -13.60 -4.35 29.52
C ALA A 37 -12.16 -4.56 29.02
N LEU A 38 -11.97 -4.73 27.71
CA LEU A 38 -10.65 -4.77 27.09
C LEU A 38 -9.85 -3.51 27.40
N CYS A 39 -10.43 -2.31 27.24
CA CYS A 39 -9.77 -1.04 27.57
C CYS A 39 -9.32 -0.98 29.04
N ARG A 40 -10.14 -1.45 29.99
CA ARG A 40 -9.76 -1.53 31.41
C ARG A 40 -8.60 -2.49 31.63
N ALA A 41 -8.61 -3.66 30.97
CA ALA A 41 -7.55 -4.65 31.05
C ALA A 41 -6.22 -4.10 30.50
N LEU A 42 -6.24 -3.42 29.35
CA LEU A 42 -5.06 -2.76 28.76
C LEU A 42 -4.45 -1.71 29.70
N ARG A 43 -5.29 -0.90 30.35
CA ARG A 43 -4.82 0.10 31.33
C ARG A 43 -4.20 -0.56 32.56
N LYS A 44 -4.79 -1.64 33.07
CA LYS A 44 -4.22 -2.43 34.17
C LYS A 44 -2.86 -3.02 33.78
N ARG A 45 -2.76 -3.61 32.59
CA ARG A 45 -1.51 -4.14 32.02
C ARG A 45 -0.41 -3.06 32.00
N ARG A 46 -0.74 -1.86 31.50
CA ARG A 46 0.18 -0.70 31.51
C ARG A 46 0.58 -0.28 32.92
N LYS A 47 -0.35 -0.22 33.87
CA LYS A 47 -0.07 0.12 35.28
C LYS A 47 0.88 -0.87 35.96
N ARG A 48 0.89 -2.13 35.53
CA ARG A 48 1.83 -3.16 35.99
C ARG A 48 3.21 -3.09 35.33
N GLY A 49 3.41 -2.22 34.33
CA GLY A 49 4.66 -2.13 33.58
C GLY A 49 4.88 -3.26 32.59
N LEU A 50 3.83 -4.03 32.26
CA LEU A 50 3.89 -5.06 31.22
C LEU A 50 4.01 -4.42 29.83
N PRO A 51 4.65 -5.09 28.85
CA PRO A 51 4.84 -4.54 27.51
C PRO A 51 3.51 -4.29 26.78
N SER A 52 3.45 -3.15 26.07
CA SER A 52 2.32 -2.75 25.24
C SER A 52 2.08 -3.73 24.10
N LEU A 53 0.80 -3.87 23.69
CA LEU A 53 0.44 -4.68 22.52
C LEU A 53 0.99 -4.06 21.25
N GLN A 54 1.38 -4.92 20.31
CA GLN A 54 1.88 -4.56 18.99
C GLN A 54 0.80 -4.65 17.92
N ALA A 55 -0.18 -5.56 18.06
CA ALA A 55 -1.27 -5.69 17.10
C ALA A 55 -2.62 -5.92 17.80
N LEU A 56 -3.65 -5.22 17.31
CA LEU A 56 -5.03 -5.43 17.73
C LEU A 56 -5.95 -5.52 16.52
N VAL A 57 -6.69 -6.62 16.43
CA VAL A 57 -7.71 -6.86 15.42
C VAL A 57 -9.08 -6.90 16.09
N LEU A 58 -9.96 -5.98 15.69
CA LEU A 58 -11.34 -5.84 16.18
C LEU A 58 -12.34 -5.86 15.03
N SER A 59 -11.99 -6.46 13.90
CA SER A 59 -12.87 -6.48 12.74
C SER A 59 -14.21 -7.14 13.03
N GLY A 60 -15.29 -6.70 12.41
CA GLY A 60 -16.61 -7.34 12.55
C GLY A 60 -17.29 -7.14 13.92
N ASN A 61 -16.79 -6.23 14.75
CA ASN A 61 -17.38 -5.89 16.06
C ASN A 61 -17.90 -4.45 16.05
N VAL A 62 -18.96 -4.17 16.82
CA VAL A 62 -19.56 -2.83 16.86
C VAL A 62 -18.77 -1.92 17.79
N ILE A 63 -18.21 -0.84 17.25
CA ILE A 63 -17.43 0.15 18.03
C ILE A 63 -18.25 1.43 18.19
N SER A 64 -18.84 1.61 19.37
CA SER A 64 -19.53 2.84 19.75
C SER A 64 -18.56 4.02 19.88
N TYR A 65 -19.10 5.24 19.92
CA TYR A 65 -18.33 6.46 20.22
C TYR A 65 -17.53 6.35 21.52
N LYS A 66 -18.18 5.91 22.60
CA LYS A 66 -17.58 5.77 23.93
C LYS A 66 -16.49 4.69 23.92
N ALA A 67 -16.75 3.54 23.29
CA ALA A 67 -15.76 2.49 23.12
C ALA A 67 -14.53 2.98 22.33
N GLY A 68 -14.74 3.67 21.20
CA GLY A 68 -13.65 4.20 20.37
C GLY A 68 -12.76 5.20 21.11
N LYS A 69 -13.36 6.14 21.84
CA LYS A 69 -12.63 7.12 22.67
C LYS A 69 -11.79 6.44 23.75
N GLU A 70 -12.40 5.52 24.50
CA GLU A 70 -11.71 4.81 25.58
C GLU A 70 -10.60 3.89 25.05
N LEU A 71 -10.82 3.29 23.88
CA LEU A 71 -9.85 2.44 23.18
C LEU A 71 -8.62 3.23 22.73
N GLY A 72 -8.81 4.40 22.12
CA GLY A 72 -7.70 5.28 21.74
C GLY A 72 -6.81 5.63 22.95
N LEU A 73 -7.43 6.00 24.09
CA LEU A 73 -6.71 6.33 25.33
C LEU A 73 -6.02 5.12 25.99
N ALA A 74 -6.62 3.93 25.88
CA ALA A 74 -6.07 2.70 26.43
C ALA A 74 -4.86 2.19 25.63
N LEU A 75 -4.88 2.39 24.31
CA LEU A 75 -3.81 2.00 23.39
C LEU A 75 -2.67 3.02 23.31
N SER A 76 -2.93 4.28 23.65
CA SER A 76 -1.88 5.29 23.73
C SER A 76 -0.90 4.96 24.85
N ASP A 77 0.40 5.06 24.62
CA ASP A 77 1.40 4.95 25.69
C ASP A 77 1.51 6.24 26.53
N ALA A 78 0.67 7.24 26.28
CA ALA A 78 0.64 8.47 27.05
C ALA A 78 0.21 8.22 28.52
N PRO A 79 0.92 8.79 29.51
CA PRO A 79 0.55 8.65 30.91
C PRO A 79 -0.82 9.28 31.18
N GLU A 80 -1.72 8.53 31.84
CA GLU A 80 -3.04 9.02 32.26
C GLU A 80 -2.87 10.28 33.14
N LYS A 81 -3.55 11.38 32.76
CA LYS A 81 -3.69 12.53 33.66
C LYS A 81 -4.48 12.05 34.88
N LYS A 82 -3.85 12.01 36.06
CA LYS A 82 -4.57 11.77 37.32
C LYS A 82 -5.68 12.82 37.42
N LYS A 83 -6.95 12.40 37.39
CA LYS A 83 -8.07 13.26 37.82
C LYS A 83 -7.73 13.67 39.26
N ARG A 84 -7.39 14.94 39.48
CA ARG A 84 -7.22 15.50 40.83
C ARG A 84 -8.60 15.54 41.46
N THR A 85 -9.00 14.45 42.12
CA THR A 85 -10.08 14.53 43.11
C THR A 85 -9.57 15.38 44.26
N LEU A 86 -9.94 16.67 44.28
CA LEU A 86 -9.84 17.51 45.46
C LEU A 86 -10.79 16.92 46.51
N ARG A 87 -10.32 15.94 47.29
CA ARG A 87 -10.97 15.58 48.55
C ARG A 87 -10.74 16.74 49.51
N LYS A 88 -11.72 17.66 49.60
CA LYS A 88 -11.86 18.54 50.77
C LYS A 88 -11.99 17.63 51.98
N ARG A 89 -10.98 17.63 52.83
CA ARG A 89 -10.93 16.89 54.09
C ARG A 89 -11.66 17.75 55.12
N SER A 90 -12.99 17.71 55.16
CA SER A 90 -13.76 18.26 56.28
C SER A 90 -13.73 17.25 57.43
N GLN A 91 -13.04 17.60 58.51
CA GLN A 91 -13.22 16.96 59.80
C GLN A 91 -14.65 17.20 60.26
N ILE A 92 -15.44 16.15 60.47
CA ILE A 92 -16.58 16.18 61.38
C ILE A 92 -16.54 14.86 62.14
N SER A 93 -16.39 14.95 63.46
CA SER A 93 -16.67 13.88 64.41
C SER A 93 -18.12 14.00 64.86
N ASP A 94 -18.82 12.88 64.69
CA ASP A 94 -19.92 12.33 65.48
C ASP A 94 -21.26 13.09 65.52
N GLY A 95 -22.18 12.59 64.69
CA GLY A 95 -23.62 12.72 64.82
C GLY A 95 -24.27 11.52 64.15
N THR A 96 -24.99 10.73 64.94
CA THR A 96 -25.68 9.49 64.62
C THR A 96 -26.78 9.60 63.55
N GLY A 97 -26.96 8.53 62.76
CA GLY A 97 -28.30 8.05 62.41
C GLY A 97 -28.71 8.08 60.93
N TYR A 98 -29.12 6.88 60.50
CA TYR A 98 -30.09 6.53 59.46
C TYR A 98 -29.65 6.45 57.99
N ASP A 99 -29.91 5.24 57.47
CA ASP A 99 -29.93 4.82 56.09
C ASP A 99 -30.98 5.60 55.29
N GLU A 100 -30.67 5.91 54.03
CA GLU A 100 -31.62 5.88 52.92
C GLU A 100 -30.83 5.71 51.61
N ASP A 101 -31.17 4.64 50.90
CA ASP A 101 -30.85 4.43 49.50
C ASP A 101 -31.48 5.56 48.69
N ASP A 102 -30.77 6.15 47.74
CA ASP A 102 -31.43 6.83 46.62
C ASP A 102 -30.60 6.78 45.33
N GLU A 103 -31.37 6.63 44.27
CA GLU A 103 -31.05 6.28 42.91
C GLU A 103 -30.30 7.37 42.12
N PHE A 104 -29.90 6.99 40.92
CA PHE A 104 -29.34 7.80 39.84
C PHE A 104 -30.05 9.15 39.65
N ASP A 105 -29.28 10.16 39.22
CA ASP A 105 -29.65 10.93 38.03
C ASP A 105 -28.44 11.59 37.35
N ASP A 106 -28.54 11.61 36.02
CA ASP A 106 -27.71 12.32 35.08
C ASP A 106 -27.86 13.84 35.29
N ASP A 107 -26.75 14.57 35.33
CA ASP A 107 -26.77 16.02 35.08
C ASP A 107 -25.84 16.36 33.92
N ASP A 108 -26.49 16.74 32.83
CA ASP A 108 -26.00 17.54 31.74
C ASP A 108 -25.26 18.78 32.27
N GLU A 109 -24.06 19.06 31.77
CA GLU A 109 -23.49 20.40 31.87
C GLU A 109 -23.55 21.05 30.48
N GLU A 110 -24.43 22.06 30.45
CA GLU A 110 -24.79 22.95 29.36
C GLU A 110 -23.59 23.65 28.70
N LEU A 111 -23.84 23.99 27.45
CA LEU A 111 -23.06 24.93 26.65
C LEU A 111 -23.33 26.36 27.14
N ASP A 112 -22.32 27.03 27.69
CA ASP A 112 -22.35 28.48 27.83
C ASP A 112 -21.93 29.12 26.49
N ASP A 113 -22.93 29.57 25.76
CA ASP A 113 -22.83 30.71 24.85
C ASP A 113 -22.70 31.99 25.70
N ASP A 114 -21.72 32.85 25.41
CA ASP A 114 -21.91 34.29 25.58
C ASP A 114 -20.93 35.10 24.71
N ASP A 115 -21.55 35.87 23.83
CA ASP A 115 -20.98 36.89 22.96
C ASP A 115 -20.43 38.09 23.75
N ALA A 116 -19.37 38.71 23.23
CA ALA A 116 -19.14 40.14 23.45
C ALA A 116 -18.57 40.79 22.18
N LEU A 117 -19.45 41.54 21.52
CA LEU A 117 -19.27 42.31 20.30
C LEU A 117 -18.71 43.73 20.57
N PHE A 118 -17.93 44.20 19.57
CA PHE A 118 -17.72 45.59 19.10
C PHE A 118 -16.94 46.65 19.91
N GLY A 119 -15.98 47.26 19.20
CA GLY A 119 -15.42 48.58 19.51
C GLY A 119 -14.23 48.92 18.59
N GLY A 120 -14.49 49.59 17.48
CA GLY A 120 -13.51 49.87 16.42
C GLY A 120 -12.61 51.10 16.61
N GLY A 121 -11.65 51.20 15.69
CA GLY A 121 -11.09 52.46 15.16
C GLY A 121 -9.98 53.14 15.96
N TYR A 122 -8.74 53.11 15.45
CA TYR A 122 -8.04 54.29 14.89
C TYR A 122 -6.53 54.00 14.67
N SER A 123 -6.05 54.44 13.52
CA SER A 123 -4.67 54.44 13.02
C SER A 123 -3.63 55.01 13.97
N ARG A 124 -2.40 54.48 13.90
CA ARG A 124 -1.19 55.32 13.82
C ARG A 124 0.03 54.60 13.24
N ASN A 125 0.51 55.19 12.16
CA ASN A 125 1.82 55.00 11.55
C ASN A 125 2.97 55.08 12.57
N LYS A 126 4.01 54.26 12.35
CA LYS A 126 5.41 54.70 12.42
C LYS A 126 6.33 53.73 11.69
N ALA A 127 6.80 54.19 10.53
CA ALA A 127 8.05 53.75 9.90
C ALA A 127 9.24 54.38 10.64
N LYS A 128 10.40 53.68 10.68
CA LYS A 128 11.74 54.18 10.28
C LYS A 128 12.90 53.25 10.68
N GLY A 129 13.88 53.18 9.76
CA GLY A 129 15.27 52.73 9.92
C GLY A 129 15.49 51.33 9.35
N ILE A 130 16.03 51.07 8.15
CA ILE A 130 17.20 51.60 7.40
C ILE A 130 18.51 51.56 8.21
N ASN A 131 19.31 50.52 7.96
CA ASN A 131 20.74 50.58 7.62
C ASN A 131 21.14 49.19 7.08
N THR A 132 21.40 49.00 5.78
CA THR A 132 22.63 49.29 5.00
C THR A 132 23.90 48.61 5.54
N GLY A 133 24.58 47.89 4.64
CA GLY A 133 25.88 47.26 4.90
C GLY A 133 26.09 46.01 4.06
N GLY A 134 26.33 46.18 2.77
CA GLY A 134 26.68 45.09 1.86
C GLY A 134 28.08 44.53 2.11
N ARG A 135 28.28 43.29 1.67
CA ARG A 135 29.51 42.85 1.03
C ARG A 135 29.19 41.65 0.14
N GLU A 136 29.40 41.87 -1.14
CA GLU A 136 29.55 40.85 -2.17
C GLU A 136 30.73 39.94 -1.80
N ASP A 137 30.65 38.66 -2.16
CA ASP A 137 31.73 37.97 -2.87
C ASP A 137 31.22 36.63 -3.42
N MET A 138 31.39 36.46 -4.73
CA MET A 138 31.21 35.23 -5.47
C MET A 138 32.25 34.19 -5.05
N ALA A 139 31.88 32.91 -5.01
CA ALA A 139 32.63 31.84 -5.69
C ALA A 139 31.95 30.47 -5.53
N SER A 140 31.68 29.88 -6.69
CA SER A 140 31.42 28.48 -6.94
C SER A 140 32.45 27.55 -6.26
N SER A 141 32.01 26.45 -5.64
CA SER A 141 32.59 25.13 -5.87
C SER A 141 31.86 24.03 -5.08
N LYS A 142 31.70 22.91 -5.77
CA LYS A 142 31.27 21.59 -5.32
C LYS A 142 31.89 21.21 -3.97
N GLN A 143 31.08 20.73 -3.03
CA GLN A 143 31.45 19.61 -2.17
C GLN A 143 30.22 19.02 -1.46
N MET A 144 30.02 17.71 -1.68
CA MET A 144 29.14 16.87 -0.87
C MET A 144 29.57 16.94 0.60
N PRO A 145 28.66 17.06 1.57
CA PRO A 145 28.96 16.67 2.93
C PRO A 145 28.75 15.16 3.06
N LYS A 146 29.86 14.51 3.43
CA LYS A 146 30.03 13.09 3.74
C LYS A 146 28.94 12.60 4.70
N ALA A 147 28.50 11.37 4.49
CA ALA A 147 27.72 10.59 5.43
C ALA A 147 28.43 10.55 6.79
N GLN A 148 27.95 11.36 7.74
CA GLN A 148 28.25 11.17 9.15
C GLN A 148 27.28 10.11 9.66
N THR A 149 27.82 8.91 9.81
CA THR A 149 27.29 7.86 10.68
C THR A 149 27.32 8.36 12.12
N ASN A 150 26.36 9.19 12.51
CA ASN A 150 26.02 9.34 13.91
C ASN A 150 25.06 8.21 14.26
N THR A 151 25.63 7.22 14.93
CA THR A 151 24.91 6.12 15.58
C THR A 151 24.02 6.67 16.70
N ASP A 152 22.82 7.12 16.35
CA ASP A 152 21.71 7.31 17.30
C ASP A 152 21.12 5.93 17.68
N SER A 153 21.95 5.08 18.28
CA SER A 153 21.60 3.73 18.75
C SER A 153 20.58 3.68 19.89
N ASN A 154 20.07 4.84 20.33
CA ASN A 154 19.01 4.99 21.33
C ASN A 154 17.62 5.30 20.73
N SER A 155 17.51 5.81 19.50
CA SER A 155 16.21 6.14 18.91
C SER A 155 15.49 4.90 18.35
N GLU A 156 16.24 3.92 17.84
CA GLU A 156 15.67 2.65 17.32
C GLU A 156 15.12 1.72 18.42
N LYS A 157 15.61 1.84 19.67
CA LYS A 157 15.15 1.00 20.79
C LYS A 157 13.76 1.39 21.33
N GLU A 158 13.22 2.56 20.98
CA GLU A 158 11.89 2.99 21.42
C GLU A 158 10.78 2.77 20.38
N ILE A 159 11.12 2.54 19.10
CA ILE A 159 10.17 2.39 17.98
C ILE A 159 9.29 1.11 18.11
N GLY A 160 9.61 0.23 19.06
CA GLY A 160 8.89 -1.02 19.33
C GLY A 160 7.94 -1.02 20.52
N LYS A 161 7.80 0.10 21.25
CA LYS A 161 6.93 0.20 22.43
C LYS A 161 5.62 0.87 22.02
N GLY A 162 4.61 0.07 21.66
CA GLY A 162 3.27 0.56 21.31
C GLY A 162 2.62 -0.20 20.16
N ILE A 163 1.37 0.15 19.86
CA ILE A 163 0.59 -0.52 18.81
C ILE A 163 1.13 -0.15 17.41
N GLN A 164 1.43 -1.18 16.62
CA GLN A 164 1.97 -1.07 15.26
C GLN A 164 0.92 -1.42 14.21
N LEU A 165 0.00 -2.34 14.51
CA LEU A 165 -1.10 -2.73 13.64
C LEU A 165 -2.44 -2.56 14.35
N LEU A 166 -3.34 -1.81 13.71
CA LEU A 166 -4.72 -1.65 14.16
C LEU A 166 -5.67 -1.98 13.01
N HIS A 167 -6.48 -3.02 13.21
CA HIS A 167 -7.45 -3.48 12.22
C HIS A 167 -8.88 -3.33 12.75
N LEU A 168 -9.62 -2.42 12.14
CA LEU A 168 -11.00 -2.03 12.49
C LEU A 168 -11.98 -2.27 11.33
N GLY A 169 -11.74 -3.31 10.52
CA GLY A 169 -12.56 -3.60 9.35
C GLY A 169 -13.95 -4.13 9.67
N CYS A 170 -14.99 -3.74 8.94
CA CYS A 170 -16.38 -4.16 9.20
C CYS A 170 -16.84 -3.90 10.65
N SER A 171 -16.31 -2.85 11.29
CA SER A 171 -16.58 -2.58 12.71
C SER A 171 -17.78 -1.65 12.94
N SER A 172 -18.48 -1.28 11.87
CA SER A 172 -19.55 -0.26 11.86
C SER A 172 -19.17 1.00 12.63
N ILE A 173 -17.88 1.36 12.63
CA ILE A 173 -17.37 2.45 13.44
C ILE A 173 -17.86 3.77 12.83
N SER A 174 -18.50 4.62 13.64
CA SER A 174 -18.91 5.93 13.16
C SER A 174 -17.69 6.81 12.89
N ILE A 175 -17.87 7.85 12.07
CA ILE A 175 -16.80 8.80 11.72
C ILE A 175 -16.28 9.48 12.99
N GLU A 176 -17.17 9.85 13.91
CA GLU A 176 -16.85 10.49 15.19
C GLU A 176 -16.10 9.54 16.13
N ALA A 177 -16.54 8.27 16.20
CA ALA A 177 -15.89 7.25 17.00
C ALA A 177 -14.45 6.99 16.51
N LEU A 178 -14.27 6.88 15.19
CA LEU A 178 -12.96 6.74 14.57
C LEU A 178 -12.07 7.96 14.85
N TYR A 179 -12.62 9.17 14.71
CA TYR A 179 -11.87 10.40 14.98
C TYR A 179 -11.41 10.50 16.44
N GLN A 180 -12.29 10.17 17.40
CA GLN A 180 -11.91 10.14 18.82
C GLN A 180 -10.89 9.06 19.14
N LEU A 181 -11.00 7.88 18.51
CA LEU A 181 -10.02 6.82 18.66
C LEU A 181 -8.63 7.31 18.21
N LEU A 182 -8.56 7.92 17.03
CA LEU A 182 -7.32 8.44 16.46
C LEU A 182 -6.72 9.55 17.33
N ILE A 183 -7.53 10.50 17.81
CA ILE A 183 -7.10 11.52 18.78
C ILE A 183 -6.56 10.86 20.05
N GLY A 184 -7.24 9.84 20.55
CA GLY A 184 -6.84 9.09 21.74
C GLY A 184 -5.48 8.43 21.59
N LEU A 185 -5.18 7.83 20.43
CA LEU A 185 -3.86 7.26 20.12
C LEU A 185 -2.75 8.32 20.18
N GLY A 186 -3.06 9.53 19.70
CA GLY A 186 -2.17 10.69 19.75
C GLY A 186 -1.15 10.76 18.61
N GLN A 187 -0.31 11.80 18.66
CA GLN A 187 0.63 12.16 17.59
C GLN A 187 1.80 11.17 17.43
N ASP A 188 2.36 10.71 18.55
CA ASP A 188 3.61 9.92 18.61
C ASP A 188 3.34 8.39 18.55
N CYS A 189 2.12 7.96 18.25
CA CYS A 189 1.77 6.54 18.16
C CYS A 189 2.61 5.85 17.07
N PRO A 190 3.33 4.75 17.37
CA PRO A 190 4.21 4.05 16.44
C PRO A 190 3.46 3.15 15.44
N LEU A 191 2.27 3.59 15.02
CA LEU A 191 1.40 2.84 14.13
C LEU A 191 2.02 2.76 12.73
N ARG A 192 2.24 1.54 12.27
CA ARG A 192 2.76 1.23 10.92
C ARG A 192 1.66 0.89 9.94
N GLU A 193 0.60 0.25 10.43
CA GLU A 193 -0.48 -0.27 9.61
C GLU A 193 -1.83 0.03 10.22
N LEU A 194 -2.62 0.83 9.49
CA LEU A 194 -3.99 1.16 9.84
C LEU A 194 -4.92 0.56 8.78
N ARG A 195 -5.78 -0.38 9.21
CA ARG A 195 -6.79 -0.98 8.34
C ARG A 195 -8.18 -0.66 8.85
N ILE A 196 -8.95 0.07 8.06
CA ILE A 196 -10.33 0.44 8.37
C ILE A 196 -11.25 0.11 7.19
N PRO A 197 -11.21 -1.11 6.62
CA PRO A 197 -12.05 -1.42 5.47
C PRO A 197 -13.53 -1.57 5.86
N SER A 198 -14.45 -1.32 4.94
CA SER A 198 -15.88 -1.67 5.10
C SER A 198 -16.57 -1.00 6.29
N ASN A 199 -16.36 0.31 6.50
CA ASN A 199 -17.02 1.08 7.56
C ASN A 199 -17.92 2.20 7.04
N ASN A 200 -18.18 2.25 5.73
CA ASN A 200 -19.08 3.25 5.11
C ASN A 200 -18.76 4.70 5.53
N LEU A 201 -17.46 5.03 5.63
CA LEU A 201 -17.00 6.32 6.15
C LEU A 201 -17.36 7.51 5.24
N GLY A 202 -17.51 7.25 3.93
CA GLY A 202 -17.77 8.26 2.92
C GLY A 202 -16.65 9.30 2.77
N PRO A 203 -16.90 10.35 1.96
CA PRO A 203 -15.96 11.47 1.78
C PRO A 203 -15.74 12.26 3.08
N SER A 204 -16.75 12.32 3.95
CA SER A 204 -16.69 12.98 5.26
C SER A 204 -15.70 12.30 6.19
N GLY A 205 -15.71 10.97 6.27
CA GLY A 205 -14.75 10.23 7.08
C GLY A 205 -13.31 10.37 6.58
N ALA A 206 -13.08 10.43 5.26
CA ALA A 206 -11.77 10.80 4.73
C ALA A 206 -11.36 12.23 5.17
N THR A 207 -12.28 13.18 5.15
CA THR A 207 -12.02 14.57 5.59
C THR A 207 -11.65 14.64 7.08
N MET A 208 -12.29 13.82 7.92
CA MET A 208 -11.99 13.72 9.35
C MET A 208 -10.63 13.07 9.61
N LEU A 209 -10.31 11.99 8.89
CA LEU A 209 -8.98 11.39 8.92
C LEU A 209 -7.91 12.39 8.48
N VAL A 210 -8.15 13.15 7.42
CA VAL A 210 -7.26 14.22 6.96
C VAL A 210 -7.09 15.29 8.04
N SER A 211 -8.16 15.71 8.70
CA SER A 211 -8.10 16.70 9.79
C SER A 211 -7.24 16.20 10.95
N PHE A 212 -7.37 14.92 11.31
CA PHE A 212 -6.51 14.28 12.31
C PHE A 212 -5.05 14.23 11.85
N LEU A 213 -4.77 13.83 10.60
CA LEU A 213 -3.41 13.78 10.04
C LEU A 213 -2.76 15.18 9.94
N GLU A 214 -3.56 16.24 9.81
CA GLU A 214 -3.13 17.65 9.89
C GLU A 214 -2.89 18.13 11.34
N GLY A 215 -3.20 17.31 12.34
CA GLY A 215 -2.98 17.61 13.76
C GLY A 215 -4.12 18.36 14.45
N LYS A 216 -5.27 18.52 13.79
CA LYS A 216 -6.45 19.15 14.41
C LYS A 216 -7.01 18.25 15.51
N GLY A 217 -7.40 18.84 16.64
CA GLY A 217 -7.98 18.11 17.79
C GLY A 217 -6.97 17.50 18.77
N ILE A 218 -5.67 17.52 18.49
CA ILE A 218 -4.65 16.97 19.40
C ILE A 218 -4.18 18.05 20.40
N SER A 219 -4.57 17.92 21.68
CA SER A 219 -4.34 18.91 22.75
C SER A 219 -2.88 19.33 23.00
N LYS A 220 -1.89 18.55 22.56
CA LYS A 220 -0.45 18.86 22.64
C LYS A 220 0.25 18.70 21.28
N HIS A 221 -0.41 19.13 20.20
CA HIS A 221 0.20 19.05 18.87
C HIS A 221 1.48 19.89 18.81
N LYS A 222 2.64 19.23 18.74
CA LYS A 222 3.92 19.92 18.51
C LYS A 222 3.94 20.37 17.05
N LYS A 223 3.77 21.69 16.81
CA LYS A 223 3.86 22.29 15.47
C LYS A 223 5.16 21.83 14.79
N GLY A 224 5.03 21.17 13.63
CA GLY A 224 6.17 20.69 12.83
C GLY A 224 6.51 19.20 12.94
N LYS A 225 5.90 18.43 13.86
CA LYS A 225 6.00 16.96 13.85
C LYS A 225 4.82 16.33 13.11
N PRO A 226 5.02 15.33 12.23
CA PRO A 226 3.92 14.63 11.59
C PRO A 226 3.16 13.78 12.62
N VAL A 227 1.83 13.75 12.51
CA VAL A 227 0.97 12.77 13.21
C VAL A 227 1.23 11.39 12.62
N MET A 228 1.40 10.36 13.46
CA MET A 228 1.71 8.98 13.04
C MET A 228 2.92 8.90 12.08
N PRO A 229 4.13 9.23 12.57
CA PRO A 229 5.32 9.37 11.72
C PRO A 229 5.73 8.10 10.97
N TYR A 230 5.34 6.92 11.46
CA TYR A 230 5.77 5.63 10.92
C TYR A 230 4.68 4.90 10.13
N LEU A 231 3.60 5.60 9.74
CA LEU A 231 2.51 4.97 8.99
C LEU A 231 2.98 4.63 7.58
N ASP A 232 3.20 3.34 7.33
CA ASP A 232 3.70 2.80 6.08
C ASP A 232 2.59 2.15 5.25
N ARG A 233 1.52 1.66 5.89
CA ARG A 233 0.42 0.93 5.24
C ARG A 233 -0.93 1.49 5.66
N LEU A 234 -1.76 1.81 4.66
CA LEU A 234 -3.12 2.31 4.87
C LEU A 234 -4.11 1.52 4.01
N ASP A 235 -5.09 0.94 4.66
CA ASP A 235 -6.22 0.26 4.01
C ASP A 235 -7.53 0.98 4.36
N MET A 236 -8.10 1.63 3.36
CA MET A 236 -9.38 2.35 3.46
C MET A 236 -10.39 1.77 2.46
N SER A 237 -10.28 0.49 2.11
CA SER A 237 -11.13 -0.17 1.12
C SER A 237 -12.61 -0.21 1.56
N HIS A 238 -13.56 -0.25 0.62
CA HIS A 238 -15.00 -0.36 0.89
C HIS A 238 -15.57 0.76 1.80
N ASN A 239 -15.15 2.01 1.61
CA ASN A 239 -15.62 3.15 2.41
C ASN A 239 -16.33 4.24 1.59
N ASP A 240 -16.62 4.00 0.31
CA ASP A 240 -17.31 4.94 -0.59
C ASP A 240 -16.71 6.36 -0.54
N LEU A 241 -15.38 6.47 -0.57
CA LEU A 241 -14.69 7.76 -0.46
C LEU A 241 -15.01 8.71 -1.62
N GLY A 242 -15.33 8.15 -2.78
CA GLY A 242 -15.51 8.87 -4.04
C GLY A 242 -14.25 9.63 -4.48
N ASN A 243 -14.40 10.45 -5.52
CA ASN A 243 -13.31 11.26 -6.04
C ASN A 243 -12.84 12.34 -5.04
N ASP A 244 -13.79 13.01 -4.36
CA ASP A 244 -13.47 14.12 -3.44
C ASP A 244 -12.75 13.65 -2.18
N GLY A 245 -13.24 12.59 -1.53
CA GLY A 245 -12.59 12.01 -0.36
C GLY A 245 -11.18 11.51 -0.69
N THR A 246 -11.02 10.85 -1.84
CA THR A 246 -9.73 10.39 -2.35
C THR A 246 -8.77 11.54 -2.62
N ALA A 247 -9.23 12.62 -3.24
CA ALA A 247 -8.42 13.81 -3.53
C ALA A 247 -7.93 14.49 -2.23
N LYS A 248 -8.80 14.59 -1.23
CA LYS A 248 -8.43 15.14 0.09
C LYS A 248 -7.40 14.26 0.79
N LEU A 249 -7.62 12.94 0.81
CA LEU A 249 -6.73 11.97 1.45
C LEU A 249 -5.33 11.97 0.80
N THR A 250 -5.26 11.85 -0.52
CA THR A 250 -3.99 11.82 -1.27
C THR A 250 -3.21 13.12 -1.11
N ARG A 251 -3.88 14.27 -1.14
CA ARG A 251 -3.25 15.58 -0.89
C ARG A 251 -2.70 15.69 0.53
N ALA A 252 -3.40 15.18 1.53
CA ALA A 252 -2.93 15.19 2.91
C ALA A 252 -1.71 14.28 3.10
N ILE A 253 -1.72 13.10 2.48
CA ILE A 253 -0.57 12.19 2.48
C ILE A 253 0.64 12.84 1.80
N SER A 254 0.45 13.45 0.63
CA SER A 254 1.52 14.13 -0.14
C SER A 254 2.21 15.28 0.61
N LYS A 255 1.50 15.99 1.50
CA LYS A 255 2.10 17.05 2.32
C LYS A 255 3.07 16.52 3.39
N ARG A 256 3.04 15.21 3.70
CA ARG A 256 3.82 14.62 4.79
C ARG A 256 5.20 14.19 4.27
N ALA A 257 6.12 15.14 4.15
CA ALA A 257 7.47 14.93 3.61
C ALA A 257 8.33 13.87 4.34
N LYS A 258 7.94 13.45 5.54
CA LYS A 258 8.67 12.45 6.36
C LYS A 258 7.96 11.10 6.46
N VAL A 259 6.79 10.95 5.83
CA VAL A 259 5.99 9.72 5.91
C VAL A 259 5.93 9.10 4.53
N ASN A 260 6.38 7.85 4.46
CA ASN A 260 6.46 7.13 3.21
C ASN A 260 5.43 6.00 3.23
N ILE A 261 4.26 6.25 2.63
CA ILE A 261 3.27 5.18 2.42
C ILE A 261 3.85 4.23 1.38
N VAL A 262 4.01 2.97 1.79
CA VAL A 262 4.56 1.86 1.01
C VAL A 262 3.44 1.00 0.42
N ASP A 263 2.34 0.80 1.16
CA ASP A 263 1.17 0.03 0.71
C ASP A 263 -0.11 0.85 0.90
N LEU A 264 -0.82 1.11 -0.19
CA LEU A 264 -2.07 1.86 -0.19
C LEU A 264 -3.17 1.01 -0.83
N ARG A 265 -4.21 0.70 -0.05
CA ARG A 265 -5.40 -0.01 -0.53
C ARG A 265 -6.62 0.90 -0.47
N LEU A 266 -7.19 1.12 -1.64
CA LEU A 266 -8.37 1.97 -1.86
C LEU A 266 -9.42 1.23 -2.69
N SER A 267 -9.50 -0.09 -2.53
CA SER A 267 -10.43 -0.94 -3.27
C SER A 267 -11.88 -0.60 -2.94
N SER A 268 -12.81 -0.71 -3.90
CA SER A 268 -14.25 -0.44 -3.68
C SER A 268 -14.59 0.90 -3.02
N ASN A 269 -14.04 2.01 -3.54
CA ASN A 269 -14.29 3.35 -3.02
C ASN A 269 -15.00 4.27 -4.03
N ASN A 270 -15.59 3.70 -5.09
CA ASN A 270 -16.25 4.44 -6.15
C ASN A 270 -15.35 5.54 -6.76
N ILE A 271 -14.07 5.21 -6.92
CA ILE A 271 -13.06 6.12 -7.46
C ILE A 271 -13.13 6.12 -8.98
N GLY A 272 -13.44 7.26 -9.57
CA GLY A 272 -13.42 7.47 -11.01
C GLY A 272 -12.10 8.08 -11.50
N ALA A 273 -12.07 8.47 -12.77
CA ALA A 273 -10.90 9.07 -13.40
C ALA A 273 -10.35 10.31 -12.66
N GLY A 274 -11.22 11.16 -12.09
CA GLY A 274 -10.80 12.35 -11.33
C GLY A 274 -10.06 12.00 -10.03
N GLY A 275 -10.49 10.96 -9.32
CA GLY A 275 -9.77 10.48 -8.14
C GLY A 275 -8.41 9.89 -8.53
N ILE A 276 -8.34 9.13 -9.62
CA ILE A 276 -7.08 8.59 -10.15
C ILE A 276 -6.11 9.70 -10.55
N GLU A 277 -6.57 10.77 -11.18
CA GLU A 277 -5.75 11.92 -11.51
C GLU A 277 -5.04 12.47 -10.27
N THR A 278 -5.75 12.59 -9.15
CA THR A 278 -5.17 13.07 -7.89
C THR A 278 -4.21 12.08 -7.26
N ILE A 279 -4.54 10.78 -7.27
CA ILE A 279 -3.66 9.69 -6.80
C ILE A 279 -2.36 9.75 -7.58
N MET A 280 -2.42 9.74 -8.91
CA MET A 280 -1.22 9.76 -9.76
C MET A 280 -0.43 11.05 -9.58
N ASN A 281 -1.03 12.23 -9.68
CA ASN A 281 -0.29 13.50 -9.59
C ASN A 281 0.36 13.75 -8.22
N LYS A 282 -0.20 13.21 -7.13
CA LYS A 282 0.28 13.47 -5.76
C LYS A 282 1.11 12.35 -5.15
N LEU A 283 0.83 11.09 -5.52
CA LEU A 283 1.54 9.94 -4.96
C LEU A 283 2.79 9.54 -5.74
N LEU A 284 3.05 10.14 -6.91
CA LEU A 284 4.33 10.01 -7.62
C LEU A 284 5.56 10.35 -6.77
N GLN A 285 5.40 11.17 -5.73
CA GLN A 285 6.49 11.60 -4.84
C GLN A 285 6.81 10.60 -3.72
N HIS A 286 5.98 9.56 -3.54
CA HIS A 286 6.18 8.55 -2.51
C HIS A 286 6.76 7.26 -3.08
N ASN A 287 7.49 6.51 -2.25
CA ASN A 287 8.04 5.20 -2.62
C ASN A 287 6.98 4.12 -2.41
N LEU A 288 5.84 4.26 -3.10
CA LEU A 288 4.79 3.25 -3.09
C LEU A 288 5.32 1.96 -3.70
N VAL A 289 5.18 0.86 -2.97
CA VAL A 289 5.53 -0.50 -3.41
C VAL A 289 4.31 -1.27 -3.88
N SER A 290 3.15 -1.00 -3.28
CA SER A 290 1.88 -1.66 -3.58
C SER A 290 0.74 -0.65 -3.64
N LEU A 291 -0.03 -0.71 -4.72
CA LEU A 291 -1.23 0.10 -4.91
C LEU A 291 -2.39 -0.79 -5.36
N SER A 292 -3.42 -0.89 -4.50
CA SER A 292 -4.65 -1.62 -4.80
C SER A 292 -5.80 -0.64 -5.05
N LEU A 293 -6.34 -0.68 -6.26
CA LEU A 293 -7.44 0.16 -6.73
C LEU A 293 -8.57 -0.68 -7.32
N ASP A 294 -8.67 -1.96 -6.97
CA ASP A 294 -9.68 -2.85 -7.52
C ASP A 294 -11.11 -2.45 -7.13
N ASN A 295 -12.09 -2.90 -7.92
CA ASN A 295 -13.52 -2.65 -7.72
C ASN A 295 -13.88 -1.15 -7.66
N ASN A 296 -13.27 -0.31 -8.49
CA ASN A 296 -13.59 1.12 -8.61
C ASN A 296 -14.21 1.43 -10.00
N THR A 297 -14.43 2.70 -10.32
CA THR A 297 -15.07 3.16 -11.57
C THR A 297 -14.08 3.93 -12.46
N ILE A 298 -12.83 3.46 -12.50
CA ILE A 298 -11.69 4.14 -13.16
C ILE A 298 -11.92 4.36 -14.65
N GLY A 299 -12.42 3.33 -15.36
CA GLY A 299 -12.66 3.35 -16.80
C GLY A 299 -11.40 3.57 -17.65
N ASP A 300 -11.58 3.70 -18.97
CA ASP A 300 -10.47 3.90 -19.91
C ASP A 300 -9.69 5.20 -19.66
N ARG A 301 -10.38 6.28 -19.28
CA ARG A 301 -9.75 7.59 -19.03
C ARG A 301 -8.86 7.53 -17.80
N GLY A 302 -9.33 6.94 -16.70
CA GLY A 302 -8.50 6.79 -15.51
C GLY A 302 -7.31 5.86 -15.76
N CYS A 303 -7.51 4.78 -16.51
CA CYS A 303 -6.42 3.87 -16.89
C CYS A 303 -5.32 4.57 -17.72
N GLN A 304 -5.69 5.49 -18.62
CA GLN A 304 -4.72 6.31 -19.35
C GLN A 304 -3.87 7.19 -18.44
N LEU A 305 -4.46 7.73 -17.36
CA LEU A 305 -3.72 8.53 -16.36
C LEU A 305 -2.75 7.67 -15.56
N VAL A 306 -3.16 6.46 -15.18
CA VAL A 306 -2.25 5.48 -14.56
C VAL A 306 -1.11 5.16 -15.51
N ALA A 307 -1.41 4.86 -16.78
CA ALA A 307 -0.42 4.56 -17.79
C ALA A 307 0.57 5.71 -17.99
N ALA A 308 0.12 6.96 -18.04
CA ALA A 308 1.02 8.12 -18.19
C ALA A 308 1.99 8.30 -17.02
N SER A 309 1.60 7.85 -15.82
CA SER A 309 2.36 8.08 -14.59
C SER A 309 3.26 6.90 -14.19
N LEU A 310 2.93 5.70 -14.69
CA LEU A 310 3.59 4.45 -14.33
C LEU A 310 5.13 4.45 -14.52
N PRO A 311 5.70 5.00 -15.61
CA PRO A 311 7.15 5.00 -15.83
C PRO A 311 7.92 5.80 -14.77
N SER A 312 7.27 6.77 -14.12
CA SER A 312 7.85 7.60 -13.06
C SER A 312 7.77 6.92 -11.68
N MET A 313 7.05 5.79 -11.53
CA MET A 313 6.87 5.08 -10.26
C MET A 313 7.94 3.98 -10.08
N HIS A 314 9.18 4.39 -9.84
CA HIS A 314 10.34 3.49 -9.76
C HIS A 314 10.31 2.47 -8.62
N HIS A 315 9.43 2.63 -7.62
CA HIS A 315 9.32 1.73 -6.49
C HIS A 315 8.05 0.85 -6.52
N LEU A 316 7.13 1.07 -7.48
CA LEU A 316 5.87 0.34 -7.52
C LEU A 316 6.05 -1.08 -8.08
N HIS A 317 5.93 -2.07 -7.21
CA HIS A 317 6.09 -3.47 -7.58
C HIS A 317 4.76 -4.17 -7.86
N LYS A 318 3.66 -3.73 -7.21
CA LYS A 318 2.34 -4.36 -7.32
C LYS A 318 1.28 -3.32 -7.65
N LEU A 319 0.54 -3.55 -8.72
CA LEU A 319 -0.58 -2.72 -9.13
C LEU A 319 -1.81 -3.59 -9.36
N ASN A 320 -2.89 -3.33 -8.63
CA ASN A 320 -4.18 -4.00 -8.85
C ASN A 320 -5.22 -3.01 -9.39
N LEU A 321 -5.67 -3.25 -10.62
CA LEU A 321 -6.70 -2.49 -11.32
C LEU A 321 -7.91 -3.38 -11.66
N SER A 322 -8.12 -4.47 -10.94
CA SER A 322 -9.22 -5.40 -11.22
C SER A 322 -10.60 -4.75 -11.05
N PHE A 323 -11.62 -5.18 -11.80
CA PHE A 323 -13.02 -4.74 -11.72
C PHE A 323 -13.17 -3.21 -11.80
N ASN A 324 -12.59 -2.59 -12.83
CA ASN A 324 -12.54 -1.13 -12.98
C ASN A 324 -13.21 -0.58 -14.23
N GLN A 325 -14.00 -1.43 -14.91
CA GLN A 325 -14.66 -1.09 -16.18
C GLN A 325 -13.66 -0.59 -17.23
N ILE A 326 -12.41 -1.08 -17.18
CA ILE A 326 -11.39 -0.73 -18.15
C ILE A 326 -11.67 -1.52 -19.42
N GLY A 327 -11.78 -0.81 -20.53
CA GLY A 327 -11.95 -1.38 -21.86
C GLY A 327 -10.61 -1.65 -22.55
N SER A 328 -10.70 -2.12 -23.78
CA SER A 328 -9.53 -2.51 -24.56
C SER A 328 -8.62 -1.32 -24.90
N ARG A 329 -9.18 -0.10 -24.99
CA ARG A 329 -8.39 1.12 -25.21
C ARG A 329 -7.55 1.45 -23.99
N GLY A 330 -8.13 1.42 -22.78
CA GLY A 330 -7.40 1.62 -21.54
C GLY A 330 -6.30 0.58 -21.34
N ILE A 331 -6.61 -0.70 -21.53
CA ILE A 331 -5.63 -1.80 -21.45
C ILE A 331 -4.50 -1.61 -22.47
N THR A 332 -4.81 -1.25 -23.72
CA THR A 332 -3.78 -1.02 -24.74
C THR A 332 -2.81 0.09 -24.32
N THR A 333 -3.33 1.22 -23.81
CA THR A 333 -2.48 2.31 -23.32
C THR A 333 -1.64 1.89 -22.12
N LEU A 334 -2.23 1.15 -21.17
CA LEU A 334 -1.53 0.61 -20.01
C LEU A 334 -0.37 -0.29 -20.44
N MET A 335 -0.63 -1.26 -21.33
CA MET A 335 0.38 -2.20 -21.82
C MET A 335 1.54 -1.51 -22.53
N ARG A 336 1.26 -0.48 -23.34
CA ARG A 336 2.33 0.29 -24.02
C ARG A 336 3.23 1.03 -23.04
N SER A 337 2.67 1.58 -21.96
CA SER A 337 3.47 2.25 -20.93
C SER A 337 4.23 1.25 -20.05
N LEU A 338 3.63 0.09 -19.80
CA LEU A 338 4.21 -0.96 -18.97
C LEU A 338 5.58 -1.42 -19.47
N VAL A 339 5.82 -1.43 -20.79
CA VAL A 339 7.14 -1.78 -21.37
C VAL A 339 8.28 -0.90 -20.84
N GLY A 340 8.02 0.38 -20.56
CA GLY A 340 8.99 1.31 -19.98
C GLY A 340 9.11 1.26 -18.46
N CYS A 341 8.39 0.36 -17.80
CA CYS A 341 8.38 0.25 -16.34
C CYS A 341 9.36 -0.84 -15.88
N GLU A 342 10.33 -0.47 -15.04
CA GLU A 342 11.34 -1.42 -14.55
C GLU A 342 10.99 -2.03 -13.19
N SER A 343 10.00 -1.49 -12.49
CA SER A 343 9.69 -1.83 -11.09
C SER A 343 8.60 -2.88 -10.93
N ILE A 344 7.63 -2.94 -11.85
CA ILE A 344 6.42 -3.74 -11.70
C ILE A 344 6.71 -5.23 -11.84
N THR A 345 6.25 -6.00 -10.86
CA THR A 345 6.40 -7.46 -10.77
C THR A 345 5.07 -8.19 -10.76
N ALA A 346 4.00 -7.53 -10.32
CA ALA A 346 2.65 -8.08 -10.26
C ALA A 346 1.61 -7.08 -10.79
N LEU A 347 0.76 -7.55 -11.71
CA LEU A 347 -0.32 -6.76 -12.29
C LEU A 347 -1.67 -7.49 -12.22
N GLY A 348 -2.66 -6.87 -11.59
CA GLY A 348 -4.04 -7.37 -11.55
C GLY A 348 -4.96 -6.60 -12.49
N LEU A 349 -5.60 -7.31 -13.42
CA LEU A 349 -6.55 -6.75 -14.39
C LEU A 349 -7.87 -7.54 -14.46
N SER A 350 -8.11 -8.45 -13.50
CA SER A 350 -9.32 -9.27 -13.40
C SER A 350 -10.60 -8.43 -13.53
N GLY A 351 -11.66 -8.97 -14.14
CA GLY A 351 -12.97 -8.31 -14.27
C GLY A 351 -13.01 -7.06 -15.17
N ASN A 352 -11.97 -6.82 -15.97
CA ASN A 352 -11.96 -5.77 -17.00
C ASN A 352 -12.22 -6.35 -18.40
N ILE A 353 -12.87 -5.59 -19.26
CA ILE A 353 -13.29 -6.08 -20.58
C ILE A 353 -12.14 -5.97 -21.57
N MET A 354 -11.53 -7.11 -21.88
CA MET A 354 -10.43 -7.19 -22.83
C MET A 354 -10.84 -7.89 -24.13
N LYS A 355 -10.98 -7.12 -25.20
CA LYS A 355 -11.10 -7.64 -26.57
C LYS A 355 -9.72 -7.97 -27.13
N ILE A 356 -9.70 -8.57 -28.32
CA ILE A 356 -8.48 -9.04 -28.98
C ILE A 356 -7.39 -7.97 -29.12
N SER A 357 -7.75 -6.71 -29.37
CA SER A 357 -6.78 -5.61 -29.50
C SER A 357 -5.99 -5.35 -28.21
N GLY A 358 -6.67 -5.43 -27.05
CA GLY A 358 -6.01 -5.33 -25.75
C GLY A 358 -5.10 -6.51 -25.47
N ALA A 359 -5.51 -7.72 -25.88
CA ALA A 359 -4.72 -8.94 -25.72
C ALA A 359 -3.47 -8.96 -26.60
N ILE A 360 -3.53 -8.45 -27.83
CA ILE A 360 -2.36 -8.29 -28.72
C ILE A 360 -1.35 -7.32 -28.08
N ALA A 361 -1.82 -6.16 -27.61
CA ALA A 361 -0.97 -5.19 -26.92
C ALA A 361 -0.34 -5.78 -25.65
N MET A 362 -1.09 -6.58 -24.90
CA MET A 362 -0.60 -7.30 -23.73
C MET A 362 0.45 -8.35 -24.10
N GLY A 363 0.24 -9.14 -25.15
CA GLY A 363 1.24 -10.12 -25.63
C GLY A 363 2.56 -9.45 -25.98
N PHE A 364 2.52 -8.32 -26.71
CA PHE A 364 3.73 -7.56 -27.03
C PHE A 364 4.43 -6.99 -25.79
N ALA A 365 3.67 -6.42 -24.85
CA ALA A 365 4.22 -5.88 -23.61
C ALA A 365 4.84 -6.97 -22.74
N LEU A 366 4.15 -8.12 -22.59
CA LEU A 366 4.64 -9.26 -21.82
C LEU A 366 5.91 -9.86 -22.39
N ALA A 367 6.10 -9.85 -23.72
CA ALA A 367 7.33 -10.33 -24.35
C ALA A 367 8.56 -9.46 -24.03
N GLN A 368 8.35 -8.17 -23.70
CA GLN A 368 9.43 -7.19 -23.50
C GLN A 368 9.62 -6.76 -22.05
N HIS A 369 8.63 -6.99 -21.19
CA HIS A 369 8.67 -6.46 -19.83
C HIS A 369 9.83 -7.07 -19.02
N PRO A 370 10.66 -6.25 -18.34
CA PRO A 370 11.90 -6.71 -17.73
C PRO A 370 11.73 -7.42 -16.38
N ARG A 371 10.56 -7.29 -15.70
CA ARG A 371 10.36 -7.86 -14.34
C ARG A 371 8.98 -8.47 -14.02
N LEU A 372 8.03 -8.51 -14.96
CA LEU A 372 6.64 -8.87 -14.65
C LEU A 372 6.52 -10.39 -14.57
N ALA A 373 6.15 -10.90 -13.40
CA ALA A 373 6.15 -12.33 -13.09
C ALA A 373 4.80 -12.83 -12.56
N GLU A 374 3.91 -11.94 -12.15
CA GLU A 374 2.56 -12.28 -11.68
C GLU A 374 1.51 -11.49 -12.47
N LEU A 375 0.54 -12.19 -13.06
CA LEU A 375 -0.51 -11.60 -13.87
C LEU A 375 -1.88 -12.21 -13.51
N ASP A 376 -2.87 -11.36 -13.23
CA ASP A 376 -4.23 -11.80 -12.96
C ASP A 376 -5.20 -11.27 -14.02
N LEU A 377 -5.84 -12.19 -14.75
CA LEU A 377 -6.78 -11.92 -15.84
C LEU A 377 -8.13 -12.65 -15.65
N ASP A 378 -8.49 -13.00 -14.41
CA ASP A 378 -9.79 -13.63 -14.13
C ASP A 378 -10.94 -12.78 -14.66
N ASN A 379 -11.98 -13.40 -15.23
CA ASN A 379 -13.17 -12.70 -15.72
C ASN A 379 -12.91 -11.58 -16.75
N CYS A 380 -11.85 -11.67 -17.56
CA CYS A 380 -11.54 -10.68 -18.61
C CYS A 380 -12.27 -10.87 -19.97
N CYS A 381 -13.18 -11.84 -20.07
CA CYS A 381 -13.91 -12.19 -21.31
C CYS A 381 -12.99 -12.49 -22.51
N LEU A 382 -11.88 -13.18 -22.28
CA LEU A 382 -10.87 -13.47 -23.30
C LEU A 382 -11.32 -14.57 -24.26
N SER A 383 -11.36 -14.27 -25.57
CA SER A 383 -11.54 -15.29 -26.61
C SER A 383 -10.32 -16.21 -26.68
N GLN A 384 -10.47 -17.40 -27.29
CA GLN A 384 -9.36 -18.34 -27.48
C GLN A 384 -8.19 -17.68 -28.25
N VAL A 385 -8.49 -16.87 -29.26
CA VAL A 385 -7.47 -16.13 -30.02
C VAL A 385 -6.75 -15.10 -29.13
N ALA A 386 -7.47 -14.40 -28.25
CA ALA A 386 -6.87 -13.48 -27.29
C ALA A 386 -5.94 -14.20 -26.29
N GLN A 387 -6.35 -15.38 -25.82
CA GLN A 387 -5.55 -16.24 -24.94
C GLN A 387 -4.24 -16.66 -25.62
N CYS A 388 -4.27 -17.03 -26.90
CA CYS A 388 -3.07 -17.37 -27.67
C CYS A 388 -2.07 -16.21 -27.75
N HIS A 389 -2.52 -14.97 -27.98
CA HIS A 389 -1.64 -13.80 -28.04
C HIS A 389 -0.95 -13.51 -26.70
N ILE A 390 -1.69 -13.61 -25.60
CA ILE A 390 -1.15 -13.39 -24.25
C ILE A 390 -0.09 -14.46 -23.93
N VAL A 391 -0.42 -15.73 -24.16
CA VAL A 391 0.49 -16.85 -23.92
C VAL A 391 1.72 -16.77 -24.82
N ALA A 392 1.56 -16.44 -26.10
CA ALA A 392 2.67 -16.24 -27.02
C ALA A 392 3.63 -15.15 -26.50
N GLY A 393 3.09 -14.04 -25.97
CA GLY A 393 3.87 -13.01 -25.31
C GLY A 393 4.65 -13.51 -24.10
N ILE A 394 3.99 -14.24 -23.21
CA ILE A 394 4.60 -14.82 -22.01
C ILE A 394 5.76 -15.76 -22.35
N ILE A 395 5.54 -16.70 -23.28
CA ILE A 395 6.59 -17.67 -23.64
C ILE A 395 7.71 -17.03 -24.47
N SER A 396 7.47 -15.87 -25.09
CA SER A 396 8.49 -15.17 -25.87
C SER A 396 9.41 -14.32 -24.99
N ASN A 397 9.01 -14.01 -23.76
CA ASN A 397 9.85 -13.29 -22.82
C ASN A 397 11.02 -14.17 -22.36
N ARG A 398 12.23 -13.76 -22.73
CA ARG A 398 13.46 -14.49 -22.41
C ARG A 398 14.08 -14.08 -21.07
N TRP A 399 13.69 -12.91 -20.56
CA TRP A 399 14.31 -12.30 -19.38
C TRP A 399 13.60 -12.71 -18.10
N VAL A 400 12.27 -12.81 -18.14
CA VAL A 400 11.45 -13.06 -16.96
C VAL A 400 10.50 -14.22 -17.21
N PRO A 401 10.64 -15.34 -16.47
CA PRO A 401 9.63 -16.36 -16.49
C PRO A 401 8.39 -15.88 -15.74
N MET A 402 7.22 -16.00 -16.38
CA MET A 402 5.94 -15.84 -15.69
C MET A 402 5.83 -16.92 -14.60
N ARG A 403 5.67 -16.48 -13.35
CA ARG A 403 5.59 -17.37 -12.17
C ARG A 403 4.17 -17.73 -11.85
N LYS A 404 3.26 -16.74 -11.90
CA LYS A 404 1.86 -16.93 -11.55
C LYS A 404 0.97 -16.26 -12.58
N MET A 405 0.01 -17.02 -13.10
CA MET A 405 -1.01 -16.50 -14.00
C MET A 405 -2.38 -17.09 -13.69
N ASN A 406 -3.33 -16.21 -13.43
CA ASN A 406 -4.76 -16.53 -13.32
C ASN A 406 -5.52 -16.01 -14.54
N GLY A 407 -6.74 -16.48 -14.77
CA GLY A 407 -7.59 -16.05 -15.88
C GLY A 407 -8.12 -17.18 -16.74
N PHE A 408 -7.20 -17.97 -17.28
CA PHE A 408 -7.52 -19.10 -18.15
C PHE A 408 -6.40 -20.14 -18.09
N ARG A 409 -6.68 -21.34 -18.61
CA ARG A 409 -5.68 -22.40 -18.69
C ARG A 409 -4.71 -22.12 -19.83
N ALA A 410 -3.43 -21.97 -19.53
CA ALA A 410 -2.37 -21.72 -20.51
C ALA A 410 -2.06 -22.94 -21.38
N GLY A 411 -2.34 -24.16 -20.90
CA GLY A 411 -2.05 -25.41 -21.61
C GLY A 411 -2.65 -25.46 -23.04
N PRO A 412 -3.98 -25.37 -23.21
CA PRO A 412 -4.62 -25.39 -24.53
C PRO A 412 -4.07 -24.34 -25.53
N PRO A 413 -3.95 -23.04 -25.19
CA PRO A 413 -3.36 -22.07 -26.12
C PRO A 413 -1.87 -22.33 -26.39
N MET A 414 -1.11 -22.88 -25.44
CA MET A 414 0.29 -23.30 -25.69
C MET A 414 0.38 -24.45 -26.69
N VAL A 415 -0.52 -25.43 -26.62
CA VAL A 415 -0.60 -26.51 -27.62
C VAL A 415 -1.03 -25.97 -28.98
N ALA A 416 -2.01 -25.07 -29.02
CA ALA A 416 -2.52 -24.47 -30.25
C ALA A 416 -1.42 -23.72 -31.03
N ILE A 417 -0.50 -23.05 -30.33
CA ILE A 417 0.65 -22.36 -30.95
C ILE A 417 1.89 -23.27 -31.10
N GLY A 418 1.78 -24.58 -30.84
CA GLY A 418 2.87 -25.55 -30.97
C GLY A 418 4.00 -25.41 -29.94
N ALA A 419 3.75 -24.72 -28.81
CA ALA A 419 4.74 -24.50 -27.76
C ALA A 419 4.79 -25.62 -26.70
N LEU A 420 3.80 -26.53 -26.70
CA LEU A 420 3.67 -27.62 -25.75
C LEU A 420 3.06 -28.86 -26.43
N GLU A 421 3.40 -30.06 -25.96
CA GLU A 421 2.78 -31.30 -26.43
C GLU A 421 1.33 -31.43 -25.95
N VAL A 422 0.49 -32.11 -26.73
CA VAL A 422 -0.95 -32.27 -26.46
C VAL A 422 -1.22 -32.88 -25.07
N LEU A 423 -0.41 -33.84 -24.63
CA LEU A 423 -0.56 -34.51 -23.33
C LEU A 423 -0.39 -33.55 -22.14
N ALA A 424 0.39 -32.48 -22.30
CA ALA A 424 0.69 -31.53 -21.25
C ALA A 424 -0.34 -30.38 -21.16
N GLN A 425 -1.36 -30.34 -22.02
CA GLN A 425 -2.42 -29.32 -21.98
C GLN A 425 -3.22 -29.30 -20.68
N HIS A 426 -3.23 -30.43 -19.95
CA HIS A 426 -4.01 -30.59 -18.74
C HIS A 426 -3.27 -30.19 -17.45
N LEU A 427 -2.02 -29.78 -17.56
CA LEU A 427 -1.25 -29.29 -16.42
C LEU A 427 -1.77 -27.93 -15.92
N ASN A 428 -1.31 -27.53 -14.74
CA ASN A 428 -1.57 -26.18 -14.25
C ASN A 428 -0.69 -25.16 -14.99
N ASN A 429 -1.04 -23.87 -14.89
CA ASN A 429 -0.35 -22.81 -15.64
C ASN A 429 1.15 -22.73 -15.28
N GLU A 430 1.48 -22.85 -13.99
CA GLU A 430 2.85 -22.75 -13.49
C GLU A 430 3.74 -23.89 -14.03
N GLU A 431 3.19 -25.10 -14.08
CA GLU A 431 3.84 -26.28 -14.68
C GLU A 431 4.05 -26.12 -16.18
N CYS A 432 3.05 -25.63 -16.91
CA CYS A 432 3.17 -25.34 -18.34
C CYS A 432 4.29 -24.34 -18.64
N PHE A 433 4.35 -23.23 -17.89
CA PHE A 433 5.42 -22.23 -18.06
C PHE A 433 6.78 -22.79 -17.65
N ARG A 434 6.86 -23.58 -16.58
CA ARG A 434 8.09 -24.25 -16.17
C ARG A 434 8.63 -25.19 -17.25
N ILE A 435 7.77 -26.06 -17.80
CA ILE A 435 8.15 -26.99 -18.88
C ILE A 435 8.65 -26.21 -20.10
N ARG A 436 7.91 -25.18 -20.52
CA ARG A 436 8.31 -24.37 -21.68
C ARG A 436 9.65 -23.70 -21.47
N ARG A 437 9.90 -23.15 -20.29
CA ARG A 437 11.20 -22.57 -19.91
C ARG A 437 12.31 -23.60 -19.95
N ASP A 438 12.08 -24.81 -19.43
CA ASP A 438 13.09 -25.87 -19.42
C ASP A 438 13.41 -26.34 -20.85
N ILE A 439 12.42 -26.40 -21.74
CA ILE A 439 12.63 -26.62 -23.18
C ILE A 439 13.48 -25.51 -23.79
N GLN A 440 13.16 -24.23 -23.54
CA GLN A 440 13.96 -23.10 -24.04
C GLN A 440 15.40 -23.16 -23.57
N MET A 441 15.62 -23.42 -22.29
CA MET A 441 16.96 -23.51 -21.71
C MET A 441 17.76 -24.65 -22.36
N LYS A 442 17.16 -25.83 -22.54
CA LYS A 442 17.80 -26.96 -23.23
C LYS A 442 18.19 -26.60 -24.67
N THR A 443 17.29 -25.96 -25.43
CA THR A 443 17.58 -25.52 -26.80
C THR A 443 18.74 -24.52 -26.84
N ILE A 444 18.78 -23.57 -25.90
CA ILE A 444 19.87 -22.59 -25.82
C ILE A 444 21.20 -23.27 -25.47
N LEU A 445 21.21 -24.21 -24.52
CA LEU A 445 22.40 -24.97 -24.15
C LEU A 445 22.93 -25.79 -25.33
N GLN A 446 22.07 -26.54 -26.02
CA GLN A 446 22.42 -27.31 -27.21
C GLN A 446 22.99 -26.44 -28.33
N TRP A 447 22.40 -25.25 -28.54
CA TRP A 447 22.90 -24.29 -29.52
C TRP A 447 24.30 -23.77 -29.13
N MET A 448 24.53 -23.45 -27.86
CA MET A 448 25.85 -23.01 -27.37
C MET A 448 26.92 -24.10 -27.51
N GLU A 449 26.58 -25.35 -27.20
CA GLU A 449 27.46 -26.51 -27.39
C GLU A 449 27.81 -26.73 -28.85
N SER A 450 26.81 -26.67 -29.74
CA SER A 450 27.00 -26.80 -31.18
C SER A 450 27.92 -25.72 -31.74
N ASN A 451 27.75 -24.47 -31.30
CA ASN A 451 28.63 -23.37 -31.70
C ASN A 451 30.05 -23.50 -31.15
N ARG A 452 30.22 -23.99 -29.92
CA ARG A 452 31.54 -24.26 -29.35
C ARG A 452 32.24 -25.38 -30.14
N ALA A 453 31.52 -26.45 -30.48
CA ALA A 453 32.04 -27.54 -31.29
C ALA A 453 32.44 -27.07 -32.70
N ALA A 454 31.61 -26.24 -33.35
CA ALA A 454 31.90 -25.66 -34.66
C ALA A 454 33.16 -24.77 -34.64
N LYS A 455 33.32 -23.92 -33.61
CA LYS A 455 34.52 -23.09 -33.43
C LYS A 455 35.78 -23.93 -33.18
N ALA A 456 35.68 -24.99 -32.37
CA ALA A 456 36.80 -25.90 -32.12
C ALA A 456 37.21 -26.66 -33.39
N ALA A 457 36.25 -27.11 -34.21
CA ALA A 457 36.51 -27.74 -35.49
C ALA A 457 37.17 -26.77 -36.50
N ALA A 458 36.72 -25.51 -36.55
CA ALA A 458 37.33 -24.48 -37.40
C ALA A 458 38.76 -24.14 -36.98
N ALA A 459 39.05 -24.08 -35.68
CA ALA A 459 40.39 -23.85 -35.15
C ALA A 459 41.35 -25.02 -35.48
N ASN A 460 40.85 -26.26 -35.42
CA ASN A 460 41.64 -27.44 -35.81
C ASN A 460 41.88 -27.52 -37.33
N ASN A 461 40.98 -26.96 -38.16
CA ASN A 461 41.16 -26.89 -39.61
C ASN A 461 42.05 -25.71 -40.08
N MET A 462 42.27 -24.68 -39.26
CA MET A 462 43.22 -23.58 -39.55
C MET A 462 44.67 -23.91 -39.16
N GLY A 463 44.99 -25.19 -39.01
CA GLY A 463 46.34 -25.67 -38.74
C GLY A 463 47.25 -25.75 -39.96
N VAL A 464 47.27 -24.78 -40.89
CA VAL A 464 48.42 -24.50 -41.80
C VAL A 464 48.36 -23.05 -42.32
N GLY A 465 49.24 -22.19 -41.80
CA GLY A 465 49.92 -21.11 -42.56
C GLY A 465 49.25 -19.72 -42.71
N GLY A 466 49.89 -18.71 -42.10
CA GLY A 466 50.17 -17.43 -42.78
C GLY A 466 49.26 -16.22 -42.52
N ASP A 467 49.80 -15.32 -41.71
CA ASP A 467 49.65 -13.85 -41.69
C ASP A 467 48.29 -13.14 -41.61
N GLY A 468 48.28 -12.16 -40.73
CA GLY A 468 47.14 -11.33 -40.38
C GLY A 468 46.49 -10.65 -41.59
N ASN A 469 45.17 -10.72 -41.63
CA ASN A 469 44.39 -9.68 -42.26
C ASN A 469 43.07 -9.47 -41.52
N PHE A 470 42.73 -8.20 -41.44
CA PHE A 470 41.65 -7.59 -40.71
C PHE A 470 40.31 -8.32 -40.89
N ILE A 471 39.52 -8.33 -39.81
CA ILE A 471 38.09 -8.61 -39.84
C ILE A 471 37.45 -7.57 -40.76
N THR A 472 37.23 -7.92 -42.02
CA THR A 472 36.46 -7.09 -42.95
C THR A 472 34.97 -7.26 -42.67
N SER A 473 34.24 -6.18 -42.91
CA SER A 473 32.80 -6.00 -42.71
C SER A 473 31.90 -7.09 -43.32
N ASP A 474 32.43 -7.91 -44.23
CA ASP A 474 31.67 -8.96 -44.95
C ASP A 474 31.57 -10.29 -44.17
N TYR A 475 32.33 -10.45 -43.08
CA TYR A 475 32.22 -11.63 -42.20
C TYR A 475 31.11 -11.51 -41.14
N VAL A 476 30.61 -10.29 -40.90
CA VAL A 476 29.54 -10.02 -39.92
C VAL A 476 28.16 -10.11 -40.57
N SER A 477 28.05 -9.90 -41.89
CA SER A 477 26.78 -10.04 -42.62
C SER A 477 26.34 -11.51 -42.78
N ASN A 478 27.28 -12.45 -42.95
CA ASN A 478 26.97 -13.87 -43.16
C ASN A 478 26.70 -14.68 -41.87
N MET A 479 26.90 -14.12 -40.67
CA MET A 479 26.50 -14.80 -39.43
C MET A 479 25.03 -14.56 -39.04
N ASN A 480 24.33 -13.65 -39.71
CA ASN A 480 22.90 -13.43 -39.47
C ASN A 480 22.00 -14.50 -40.10
N ASP A 481 22.51 -15.32 -41.03
CA ASP A 481 21.72 -16.30 -41.79
C ASP A 481 21.99 -17.78 -41.47
N VAL A 482 22.79 -18.09 -40.44
CA VAL A 482 22.90 -19.48 -39.97
C VAL A 482 21.68 -19.81 -39.10
N ASN A 483 20.66 -20.35 -39.77
CA ASN A 483 19.48 -21.03 -39.23
C ASN A 483 19.73 -21.63 -37.84
N GLY A 484 19.06 -21.10 -36.80
CA GLY A 484 18.99 -21.78 -35.51
C GLY A 484 18.93 -20.93 -34.25
N ALA A 485 19.06 -19.60 -34.32
CA ALA A 485 18.62 -18.78 -33.19
C ALA A 485 17.09 -18.87 -33.11
N PRO A 486 16.45 -19.25 -31.98
CA PRO A 486 14.99 -19.21 -31.86
C PRO A 486 14.57 -17.75 -31.69
N SER A 487 14.74 -16.94 -32.73
CA SER A 487 14.59 -15.49 -32.73
C SER A 487 13.13 -15.08 -32.90
N GLN A 488 12.87 -13.84 -32.51
CA GLN A 488 11.73 -12.97 -32.84
C GLN A 488 11.07 -13.22 -34.23
N SER A 489 11.80 -13.84 -35.18
CA SER A 489 11.31 -14.34 -36.46
C SER A 489 10.21 -15.42 -36.39
N ALA A 490 10.12 -16.21 -35.31
CA ALA A 490 9.02 -17.16 -35.13
C ALA A 490 7.71 -16.45 -34.74
N TYR A 491 7.79 -15.31 -34.05
CA TYR A 491 6.64 -14.48 -33.70
C TYR A 491 6.15 -13.66 -34.90
N LEU A 492 7.05 -13.10 -35.71
CA LEU A 492 6.67 -12.38 -36.94
C LEU A 492 6.04 -13.30 -37.99
N ARG A 493 6.52 -14.54 -38.13
CA ARG A 493 5.93 -15.55 -39.02
C ARG A 493 4.58 -16.11 -38.54
N MET A 494 4.16 -15.81 -37.32
CA MET A 494 2.87 -16.22 -36.77
C MET A 494 1.84 -15.07 -36.79
N LEU A 495 2.29 -13.84 -37.07
CA LEU A 495 1.45 -12.64 -37.20
C LEU A 495 1.08 -12.34 -38.65
N ASP A 496 1.93 -12.72 -39.61
CA ASP A 496 1.58 -12.86 -41.03
C ASP A 496 0.79 -14.15 -41.26
#